data_AF-A0A0L7L7X9-F1
#
_entry.id   AF-A0A0L7L7X9-F1
#
_cell.length_a   1.000
_cell.length_b   1.000
_cell.length_c   1.000
_cell.angle_alpha   90.00
_cell.angle_beta   90.00
_cell.angle_gamma   90.00
#
_symmetry.space_group_name_H-M   'P 1'
#
loop_
_entity.id
_entity.type
_entity.pdbx_description
1 polymer ?
#
loop_
_entity_poly.entity_id
_entity_poly.type
_entity_poly.pdbx_seq_one_letter_code
_entity_poly.pdbx_strand_id
1 'polypeptide(L)'
;MANTYPNFRFWEIISEEHGIDPAGVYKGTSDLQLERIDIISEEHGIDPAGVYKGTSDLQLERIDVYYNEASARIDPAGVYKGTSDLQLERIDVYYNEASGKIISEEHIDPAGVYKGTSDLQLGRIDVYYNEASGKIISEEHGIDPAGVYKGTSDLQLERIDVYYNEASVACAENGGKYVPRAILLDLEPGTMDAVRSGVYGQLFRPDNFVFGQSGAGNNWAKGHYTEGAELVDAVLDVVRKECENCDCLQGFQLTHSLGGGTGSGMGTLLISKIREEYPDRIMNTYSVVPSPKVSDTVVEPYNAVLSIHQLVENTDETYCIDNEALYDICYRTLKVPNPTYGDLNHLVSLTMSGVTTCLRFPGQLNADLRKLAVNMVPFPRLHFFMPGFAPLTSRGSQQYRALTVPELTQQMFDAKNMMAACDPRHGRYLTVAAIFRGRMSMKEVDEQMLSIQNKNSSFFVEWIPNNVKTAVCDIPPKGLKMSSTFIGNTTAIQELFKRISEQFTAMFRRKAFLHWYTGEGMDEMEFNEAESNVNDLVSEYQ
;
A
#
# COMPACT_ATOMS: atom_id res chain seq x y z
N MET A 1 -8.95 15.93 -56.58
CA MET A 1 -7.70 16.72 -56.61
C MET A 1 -6.58 15.75 -56.30
N ALA A 2 -5.53 15.71 -57.12
CA ALA A 2 -4.42 14.79 -56.95
C ALA A 2 -3.63 15.16 -55.69
N ASN A 3 -3.71 14.34 -54.64
CA ASN A 3 -2.80 14.44 -53.49
C ASN A 3 -1.49 13.76 -53.89
N THR A 4 -0.57 14.54 -54.44
CA THR A 4 0.85 14.19 -54.49
C THR A 4 1.38 14.12 -53.05
N TYR A 5 1.46 12.92 -52.49
CA TYR A 5 2.20 12.69 -51.25
C TYR A 5 3.70 12.89 -51.54
N PRO A 6 4.42 13.76 -50.81
CA PRO A 6 5.83 13.98 -51.04
C PRO A 6 6.63 12.74 -50.66
N ASN A 7 7.38 12.27 -51.65
CA ASN A 7 8.01 10.97 -51.84
C ASN A 7 9.17 10.61 -50.88
N PHE A 8 9.17 10.99 -49.60
CA PHE A 8 10.40 10.89 -48.79
C PHE A 8 10.32 10.57 -47.29
N ARG A 9 9.17 10.22 -46.67
CA ARG A 9 9.12 10.18 -45.18
C ARG A 9 8.65 8.91 -44.48
N PHE A 10 8.11 7.92 -45.18
CA PHE A 10 7.63 6.70 -44.51
C PHE A 10 8.77 5.91 -43.84
N TRP A 11 9.87 5.67 -44.58
CA TRP A 11 11.04 4.98 -44.04
C TRP A 11 11.83 5.80 -43.01
N GLU A 12 11.75 7.13 -43.02
CA GLU A 12 12.32 7.96 -41.94
C GLU A 12 11.64 7.67 -40.60
N ILE A 13 10.31 7.53 -40.58
CA ILE A 13 9.53 7.30 -39.34
C ILE A 13 9.78 5.90 -38.77
N ILE A 14 9.99 4.90 -39.65
CA ILE A 14 10.18 3.49 -39.26
C ILE A 14 11.67 3.15 -39.01
N SER A 15 12.58 4.03 -39.42
CA SER A 15 14.04 3.82 -39.33
C SER A 15 14.54 3.56 -37.90
N GLU A 16 13.94 4.21 -36.90
CA GLU A 16 14.37 4.14 -35.50
C GLU A 16 14.05 2.79 -34.84
N GLU A 17 12.99 2.09 -35.24
CA GLU A 17 12.58 0.80 -34.65
C GLU A 17 13.19 -0.43 -35.34
N HIS A 18 13.53 -0.32 -36.63
CA HIS A 18 13.81 -1.50 -37.47
C HIS A 18 15.19 -1.51 -38.17
N GLY A 19 16.06 -0.54 -37.89
CA GLY A 19 17.46 -0.56 -38.38
C GLY A 19 17.60 -0.30 -39.88
N ILE A 20 16.70 0.50 -40.44
CA ILE A 20 16.66 0.91 -41.84
C ILE A 20 17.24 2.33 -41.95
N ASP A 21 18.07 2.60 -42.94
CA ASP A 21 18.56 3.95 -43.27
C ASP A 21 17.38 4.83 -43.79
N PRO A 22 17.36 6.15 -43.56
CA PRO A 22 16.39 7.09 -44.16
C PRO A 22 16.17 6.92 -45.68
N ALA A 23 17.14 6.33 -46.40
CA ALA A 23 17.05 5.98 -47.81
C ALA A 23 16.38 4.61 -48.11
N GLY A 24 15.82 3.92 -47.12
CA GLY A 24 15.13 2.61 -47.27
C GLY A 24 16.06 1.39 -47.28
N VAL A 25 17.35 1.56 -46.94
CA VAL A 25 18.33 0.46 -47.00
C VAL A 25 18.51 -0.18 -45.63
N TYR A 26 18.12 -1.45 -45.49
CA TYR A 26 18.30 -2.24 -44.26
C TYR A 26 19.80 -2.45 -43.96
N LYS A 27 20.23 -2.11 -42.74
CA LYS A 27 21.61 -2.27 -42.25
C LYS A 27 21.71 -3.16 -41.01
N GLY A 28 20.73 -4.03 -40.76
CA GLY A 28 20.78 -4.98 -39.65
C GLY A 28 21.45 -6.32 -40.02
N THR A 29 21.70 -7.14 -39.01
CA THR A 29 22.42 -8.43 -39.12
C THR A 29 21.50 -9.66 -38.95
N SER A 30 20.18 -9.46 -38.95
CA SER A 30 19.17 -10.46 -38.55
C SER A 30 18.19 -10.74 -39.70
N ASP A 31 18.18 -11.99 -40.19
CA ASP A 31 17.27 -12.42 -41.26
C ASP A 31 15.77 -12.28 -40.87
N LEU A 32 15.45 -12.41 -39.57
CA LEU A 32 14.09 -12.24 -39.03
C LEU A 32 13.57 -10.78 -39.10
N GLN A 33 14.48 -9.80 -39.07
CA GLN A 33 14.10 -8.40 -39.24
C GLN A 33 13.83 -8.09 -40.71
N LEU A 34 14.56 -8.72 -41.63
CA LEU A 34 14.36 -8.61 -43.07
C LEU A 34 12.99 -9.16 -43.49
N GLU A 35 12.60 -10.34 -42.98
CA GLU A 35 11.26 -10.91 -43.24
C GLU A 35 10.13 -10.03 -42.72
N ARG A 36 10.30 -9.36 -41.55
CA ARG A 36 9.30 -8.42 -41.03
C ARG A 36 9.15 -7.18 -41.90
N ILE A 37 10.24 -6.68 -42.48
CA ILE A 37 10.23 -5.50 -43.36
C ILE A 37 9.51 -5.81 -44.67
N ASP A 38 9.74 -6.99 -45.23
CA ASP A 38 9.04 -7.44 -46.44
C ASP A 38 7.53 -7.57 -46.22
N ILE A 39 7.12 -8.09 -45.04
CA ILE A 39 5.70 -8.16 -44.65
C ILE A 39 5.09 -6.76 -44.53
N ILE A 40 5.78 -5.80 -43.90
CA ILE A 40 5.29 -4.42 -43.76
C ILE A 40 5.17 -3.74 -45.13
N SER A 41 6.15 -3.94 -46.01
CA SER A 41 6.16 -3.42 -47.38
C SER A 41 4.99 -3.97 -48.22
N GLU A 42 4.71 -5.27 -48.14
CA GLU A 42 3.56 -5.89 -48.82
C GLU A 42 2.22 -5.45 -48.25
N GLU A 43 2.06 -5.38 -46.92
CA GLU A 43 0.80 -5.00 -46.29
C GLU A 43 0.40 -3.55 -46.61
N HIS A 44 1.37 -2.64 -46.72
CA HIS A 44 1.12 -1.22 -46.95
C HIS A 44 1.25 -0.82 -48.44
N GLY A 45 1.72 -1.73 -49.30
CA GLY A 45 1.86 -1.47 -50.74
C GLY A 45 2.92 -0.42 -51.07
N ILE A 46 3.96 -0.30 -50.23
CA ILE A 46 5.06 0.65 -50.39
C ILE A 46 6.29 -0.13 -50.84
N ASP A 47 6.91 0.29 -51.95
CA ASP A 47 8.13 -0.37 -52.43
C ASP A 47 9.35 -0.08 -51.52
N PRO A 48 10.45 -0.84 -51.64
CA PRO A 48 11.66 -0.64 -50.84
C PRO A 48 12.32 0.75 -51.01
N ALA A 49 11.92 1.51 -52.03
CA ALA A 49 12.37 2.89 -52.25
C ALA A 49 11.42 3.94 -51.61
N GLY A 50 10.36 3.51 -50.91
CA GLY A 50 9.41 4.37 -50.21
C GLY A 50 8.29 4.90 -51.09
N VAL A 51 8.09 4.35 -52.29
CA VAL A 51 7.07 4.78 -53.24
C VAL A 51 5.83 3.90 -53.12
N TYR A 52 4.68 4.51 -52.81
CA TYR A 52 3.40 3.81 -52.77
C TYR A 52 2.99 3.34 -54.17
N LYS A 53 2.74 2.03 -54.30
CA LYS A 53 2.22 1.37 -55.51
C LYS A 53 0.97 0.53 -55.23
N GLY A 54 0.38 0.68 -54.04
CA GLY A 54 -0.85 0.01 -53.66
C GLY A 54 -2.02 0.41 -54.56
N THR A 55 -3.00 -0.50 -54.68
CA THR A 55 -4.21 -0.32 -55.49
C THR A 55 -5.49 -0.32 -54.66
N SER A 56 -5.38 -0.41 -53.33
CA SER A 56 -6.53 -0.51 -52.42
C SER A 56 -6.63 0.69 -51.48
N ASP A 57 -7.87 1.20 -51.33
CA ASP A 57 -8.18 2.34 -50.45
C ASP A 57 -7.86 2.03 -48.97
N LEU A 58 -7.95 0.76 -48.56
CA LEU A 58 -7.55 0.26 -47.23
C LEU A 58 -6.05 0.42 -46.95
N GLN A 59 -5.20 0.31 -47.97
CA GLN A 59 -3.75 0.55 -47.81
C GLN A 59 -3.45 2.05 -47.66
N LEU A 60 -4.21 2.90 -48.37
CA LEU A 60 -4.13 4.35 -48.22
C LEU A 60 -4.60 4.82 -46.85
N GLU A 61 -5.71 4.28 -46.32
CA GLU A 61 -6.18 4.59 -44.96
C GLU A 61 -5.15 4.19 -43.90
N ARG A 62 -4.48 3.04 -44.04
CA ARG A 62 -3.41 2.61 -43.12
C ARG A 62 -2.19 3.53 -43.18
N ILE A 63 -1.81 4.01 -44.36
CA ILE A 63 -0.70 4.97 -44.52
C ILE A 63 -1.07 6.35 -43.95
N ASP A 64 -2.31 6.79 -44.14
CA ASP A 64 -2.81 8.05 -43.59
C ASP A 64 -2.86 8.06 -42.05
N VAL A 65 -2.98 6.90 -41.40
CA VAL A 65 -2.83 6.78 -39.93
C VAL A 65 -1.41 7.19 -39.51
N TYR A 66 -0.38 6.64 -40.16
CA TYR A 66 1.02 6.98 -39.88
C TYR A 66 1.39 8.43 -40.24
N TYR A 67 0.83 8.96 -41.33
CA TYR A 67 1.06 10.36 -41.71
C TYR A 67 0.31 11.35 -40.80
N ASN A 68 -0.89 11.00 -40.31
CA ASN A 68 -1.62 11.83 -39.35
C ASN A 68 -0.94 11.85 -37.97
N GLU A 69 -0.36 10.74 -37.52
CA GLU A 69 0.50 10.70 -36.32
C GLU A 69 1.68 11.68 -36.41
N ALA A 70 2.33 11.80 -37.58
CA ALA A 70 3.46 12.72 -37.76
C ALA A 70 3.08 14.22 -37.79
N SER A 71 1.79 14.54 -37.97
CA SER A 71 1.26 15.90 -38.08
C SER A 71 0.74 16.50 -36.77
N ALA A 72 0.47 15.66 -35.76
CA ALA A 72 0.20 16.10 -34.41
C ALA A 72 1.53 16.55 -33.75
N ARG A 73 1.68 17.85 -33.51
CA ARG A 73 2.84 18.39 -32.78
C ARG A 73 2.41 19.37 -31.70
N ILE A 74 3.01 19.22 -30.52
CA ILE A 74 2.91 20.14 -29.39
C ILE A 74 4.09 21.11 -29.49
N ASP A 75 3.81 22.42 -29.50
CA ASP A 75 4.85 23.47 -29.52
C ASP A 75 5.58 23.51 -28.15
N PRO A 76 6.85 23.97 -28.03
CA PRO A 76 7.59 24.03 -26.75
C PRO A 76 6.93 24.88 -25.65
N ALA A 77 5.84 25.58 -25.96
CA ALA A 77 5.00 26.34 -25.04
C ALA A 77 3.76 25.58 -24.54
N GLY A 78 3.54 24.33 -24.96
CA GLY A 78 2.45 23.45 -24.48
C GLY A 78 1.09 23.66 -25.16
N VAL A 79 1.07 24.12 -26.42
CA VAL A 79 -0.17 24.37 -27.19
C VAL A 79 -0.31 23.34 -28.31
N TYR A 80 -1.47 22.66 -28.36
CA TYR A 80 -1.81 21.65 -29.37
C TYR A 80 -2.22 22.29 -30.71
N LYS A 81 -1.70 21.78 -31.83
CA LYS A 81 -2.08 22.18 -33.20
C LYS A 81 -2.54 20.98 -34.04
N GLY A 82 -3.56 20.26 -33.59
CA GLY A 82 -4.29 19.29 -34.41
C GLY A 82 -5.50 19.92 -35.12
N THR A 83 -6.11 19.18 -36.04
CA THR A 83 -7.26 19.65 -36.84
C THR A 83 -8.56 18.90 -36.57
N SER A 84 -8.57 17.93 -35.64
CA SER A 84 -9.78 17.15 -35.31
C SER A 84 -9.83 16.67 -33.86
N ASP A 85 -11.03 16.64 -33.27
CA ASP A 85 -11.28 16.24 -31.87
C ASP A 85 -11.02 14.74 -31.61
N LEU A 86 -11.18 13.90 -32.63
CA LEU A 86 -10.87 12.46 -32.59
C LEU A 86 -9.38 12.17 -32.35
N GLN A 87 -8.49 13.13 -32.62
CA GLN A 87 -7.07 13.02 -32.31
C GLN A 87 -6.77 13.32 -30.83
N LEU A 88 -7.63 14.07 -30.12
CA LEU A 88 -7.50 14.30 -28.68
C LEU A 88 -7.96 13.10 -27.86
N GLU A 89 -9.08 12.47 -28.23
CA GLU A 89 -9.64 11.30 -27.52
C GLU A 89 -8.77 10.05 -27.60
N ARG A 90 -7.88 9.94 -28.60
CA ARG A 90 -6.99 8.78 -28.78
C ARG A 90 -5.61 8.93 -28.13
N ILE A 91 -5.30 10.12 -27.64
CA ILE A 91 -4.01 10.48 -27.02
C ILE A 91 -4.18 10.63 -25.48
N ASP A 92 -5.36 10.37 -24.91
CA ASP A 92 -5.61 10.43 -23.45
C ASP A 92 -5.13 11.74 -22.75
N VAL A 93 -5.10 12.87 -23.50
CA VAL A 93 -4.68 14.17 -22.98
C VAL A 93 -5.88 15.00 -22.52
N TYR A 94 -5.93 15.33 -21.23
CA TYR A 94 -6.90 16.28 -20.69
C TYR A 94 -6.53 17.72 -21.08
N TYR A 95 -7.40 18.38 -21.84
CA TYR A 95 -7.26 19.78 -22.28
C TYR A 95 -8.25 20.71 -21.56
N ASN A 96 -7.79 21.86 -21.07
CA ASN A 96 -8.65 22.89 -20.49
C ASN A 96 -8.95 24.00 -21.52
N GLU A 97 -10.19 24.04 -22.02
CA GLU A 97 -10.64 25.00 -23.04
C GLU A 97 -10.58 26.48 -22.59
N ALA A 98 -10.61 26.75 -21.28
CA ALA A 98 -10.60 28.13 -20.77
C ALA A 98 -9.19 28.75 -20.72
N SER A 99 -8.13 27.93 -20.65
CA SER A 99 -6.75 28.38 -20.46
C SER A 99 -5.80 27.98 -21.60
N GLY A 100 -6.23 27.09 -22.49
CA GLY A 100 -5.50 26.71 -23.70
C GLY A 100 -4.27 25.82 -23.47
N LYS A 101 -4.15 25.20 -22.29
CA LYS A 101 -3.01 24.35 -21.90
C LYS A 101 -3.40 22.89 -21.67
N ILE A 102 -2.44 22.00 -21.97
CA ILE A 102 -2.47 20.55 -21.74
C ILE A 102 -2.20 20.24 -20.26
N ILE A 103 -2.97 19.33 -19.65
CA ILE A 103 -2.86 18.98 -18.23
C ILE A 103 -1.96 17.75 -18.00
N SER A 104 -1.76 16.86 -18.97
CA SER A 104 -0.69 15.84 -18.95
C SER A 104 -0.62 15.00 -20.22
N GLU A 105 0.60 14.68 -20.68
CA GLU A 105 1.02 13.35 -21.15
C GLU A 105 2.51 13.18 -20.82
N GLU A 106 3.01 11.96 -20.81
CA GLU A 106 4.35 11.55 -20.38
C GLU A 106 5.51 12.41 -20.97
N HIS A 107 6.43 12.86 -20.10
CA HIS A 107 7.52 13.78 -20.46
C HIS A 107 8.76 13.06 -21.01
N ILE A 108 8.81 12.81 -22.32
CA ILE A 108 10.04 12.46 -23.05
C ILE A 108 10.47 13.66 -23.91
N ASP A 109 11.72 14.11 -23.75
CA ASP A 109 12.40 15.08 -24.64
C ASP A 109 13.14 14.31 -25.77
N PRO A 110 13.35 14.89 -26.97
CA PRO A 110 13.81 14.21 -28.20
C PRO A 110 15.29 13.79 -28.22
N ALA A 111 15.94 13.70 -27.05
CA ALA A 111 17.30 13.18 -26.88
C ALA A 111 17.38 11.98 -25.90
N GLY A 112 16.24 11.49 -25.39
CA GLY A 112 16.17 10.25 -24.60
C GLY A 112 16.85 10.29 -23.22
N VAL A 113 17.07 11.47 -22.63
CA VAL A 113 17.64 11.61 -21.28
C VAL A 113 16.57 12.05 -20.27
N TYR A 114 16.30 11.19 -19.28
CA TYR A 114 15.43 11.43 -18.13
C TYR A 114 15.97 12.57 -17.26
N LYS A 115 15.18 13.64 -17.08
CA LYS A 115 15.36 14.60 -15.98
C LYS A 115 14.14 14.49 -15.07
N GLY A 116 14.37 14.00 -13.87
CA GLY A 116 13.34 13.73 -12.89
C GLY A 116 12.63 14.97 -12.33
N THR A 117 11.54 14.61 -11.65
CA THR A 117 10.85 15.29 -10.53
C THR A 117 10.23 16.66 -10.81
N SER A 118 8.89 16.68 -10.88
CA SER A 118 8.05 17.66 -10.14
C SER A 118 6.61 17.16 -10.03
N ASP A 119 6.25 16.80 -8.80
CA ASP A 119 4.94 16.98 -8.15
C ASP A 119 3.71 16.28 -8.73
N LEU A 120 3.63 14.96 -8.52
CA LEU A 120 2.35 14.26 -8.36
C LEU A 120 2.21 13.95 -6.87
N GLN A 121 1.50 14.76 -6.08
CA GLN A 121 1.29 14.47 -4.66
C GLN A 121 0.30 13.32 -4.49
N LEU A 122 0.84 12.12 -4.34
CA LEU A 122 0.04 10.97 -3.92
C LEU A 122 -0.29 11.14 -2.44
N GLY A 123 -1.56 11.13 -2.09
CA GLY A 123 -2.00 11.33 -0.71
C GLY A 123 -2.31 10.03 0.01
N ARG A 124 -1.90 9.91 1.27
CA ARG A 124 -2.37 8.90 2.23
C ARG A 124 -2.66 9.55 3.57
N ILE A 125 -3.75 9.15 4.22
CA ILE A 125 -4.12 9.64 5.56
C ILE A 125 -4.03 8.50 6.56
N ASP A 126 -3.15 8.65 7.56
CA ASP A 126 -3.09 7.78 8.72
C ASP A 126 -4.07 8.29 9.78
N VAL A 127 -5.11 7.52 10.12
CA VAL A 127 -6.20 7.99 11.01
C VAL A 127 -6.00 7.59 12.48
N TYR A 128 -4.92 6.86 12.76
CA TYR A 128 -4.38 6.66 14.11
C TYR A 128 -2.88 6.43 13.98
N TYR A 129 -2.09 7.29 14.60
CA TYR A 129 -0.65 7.27 14.46
C TYR A 129 0.01 6.62 15.67
N ASN A 130 0.69 5.49 15.45
CA ASN A 130 1.62 4.97 16.44
C ASN A 130 2.90 5.82 16.38
N GLU A 131 3.26 6.51 17.47
CA GLU A 131 4.46 7.37 17.53
C GLU A 131 5.72 6.66 17.03
N ALA A 132 5.84 5.37 17.33
CA ALA A 132 6.97 4.54 16.91
C ALA A 132 7.02 4.35 15.38
N SER A 133 5.87 4.24 14.73
CA SER A 133 5.76 3.97 13.28
C SER A 133 6.29 5.12 12.46
N GLY A 134 5.74 6.32 12.58
CA GLY A 134 6.29 7.42 11.80
C GLY A 134 7.54 8.05 12.40
N LYS A 135 7.95 7.71 13.63
CA LYS A 135 9.36 7.91 14.03
C LYS A 135 10.29 7.13 13.11
N ILE A 136 10.01 5.83 12.89
CA ILE A 136 10.82 5.00 12.00
C ILE A 136 10.74 5.50 10.55
N ILE A 137 9.54 5.85 10.07
CA ILE A 137 9.39 6.40 8.71
C ILE A 137 10.14 7.73 8.58
N SER A 138 10.00 8.67 9.53
CA SER A 138 10.75 9.93 9.53
C SER A 138 12.26 9.70 9.54
N GLU A 139 12.73 8.74 10.36
CA GLU A 139 14.14 8.38 10.39
C GLU A 139 14.63 7.71 9.09
N GLU A 140 13.77 6.96 8.39
CA GLU A 140 14.08 6.37 7.08
C GLU A 140 14.11 7.40 5.95
N HIS A 141 13.26 8.42 6.00
CA HIS A 141 13.27 9.55 5.07
C HIS A 141 14.24 10.67 5.49
N GLY A 142 14.95 10.54 6.62
CA GLY A 142 15.93 11.53 7.07
C GLY A 142 15.31 12.84 7.58
N ILE A 143 14.06 12.80 8.06
CA ILE A 143 13.33 13.95 8.59
C ILE A 143 13.63 14.10 10.09
N ASP A 144 14.09 15.29 10.49
CA ASP A 144 14.28 15.68 11.89
C ASP A 144 12.92 15.83 12.60
N PRO A 145 12.83 15.63 13.94
CA PRO A 145 11.70 16.09 14.76
C PRO A 145 11.11 17.48 14.43
N ALA A 146 11.91 18.42 13.93
CA ALA A 146 11.48 19.75 13.47
C ALA A 146 10.77 19.76 12.11
N GLY A 147 10.74 18.64 11.38
CA GLY A 147 10.21 18.49 10.03
C GLY A 147 11.17 18.89 8.92
N VAL A 148 12.45 19.14 9.25
CA VAL A 148 13.47 19.52 8.26
C VAL A 148 14.17 18.27 7.74
N TYR A 149 14.30 18.18 6.41
CA TYR A 149 15.06 17.10 5.78
C TYR A 149 16.57 17.27 6.02
N LYS A 150 17.18 16.27 6.66
CA LYS A 150 18.62 16.13 6.88
C LYS A 150 19.14 14.79 6.32
N GLY A 151 18.42 14.24 5.34
CA GLY A 151 18.80 13.00 4.68
C GLY A 151 20.03 13.14 3.80
N THR A 152 20.56 12.00 3.37
CA THR A 152 21.80 11.90 2.59
C THR A 152 21.57 11.33 1.19
N SER A 153 20.37 10.89 0.86
CA SER A 153 20.06 10.18 -0.40
C SER A 153 18.80 10.72 -1.06
N ASP A 154 18.91 11.04 -2.35
CA ASP A 154 17.80 11.61 -3.14
C ASP A 154 16.58 10.66 -3.23
N LEU A 155 16.81 9.34 -3.17
CA LEU A 155 15.75 8.32 -3.11
C LEU A 155 14.85 8.44 -1.88
N GLN A 156 15.30 9.14 -0.82
CA GLN A 156 14.48 9.42 0.36
C GLN A 156 13.43 10.49 0.09
N LEU A 157 13.66 11.37 -0.88
CA LEU A 157 12.76 12.46 -1.24
C LEU A 157 11.83 12.10 -2.41
N GLU A 158 12.19 11.12 -3.23
CA GLU A 158 11.48 10.82 -4.48
C GLU A 158 9.99 10.46 -4.30
N ARG A 159 9.60 9.87 -3.17
CA ARG A 159 8.21 9.53 -2.82
C ARG A 159 7.81 9.95 -1.40
N ILE A 160 8.35 11.08 -0.95
CA ILE A 160 8.06 11.61 0.38
C ILE A 160 6.63 12.16 0.49
N ASP A 161 6.09 12.63 -0.64
CA ASP A 161 4.75 13.19 -0.83
C ASP A 161 3.63 12.22 -0.41
N VAL A 162 3.87 10.91 -0.54
CA VAL A 162 2.96 9.81 -0.16
C VAL A 162 2.48 9.94 1.29
N TYR A 163 3.39 10.30 2.21
CA TYR A 163 3.11 10.38 3.64
C TYR A 163 3.28 11.79 4.23
N TYR A 164 3.93 12.71 3.52
CA TYR A 164 4.21 14.05 4.02
C TYR A 164 3.70 15.11 3.07
N ASN A 165 3.07 16.13 3.64
CA ASN A 165 2.82 17.40 2.99
C ASN A 165 4.09 18.25 3.05
N GLU A 166 4.50 18.82 1.93
CA GLU A 166 5.54 19.85 1.91
C GLU A 166 4.91 21.21 2.27
N ALA A 167 5.22 21.73 3.44
CA ALA A 167 4.80 23.05 3.85
C ALA A 167 5.75 24.10 3.25
N SER A 168 5.22 24.91 2.32
CA SER A 168 5.94 25.93 1.54
C SER A 168 6.45 27.14 2.33
N VAL A 169 6.25 27.20 3.65
CA VAL A 169 6.52 28.39 4.46
C VAL A 169 7.56 28.13 5.54
N ALA A 170 8.82 27.91 5.14
CA ALA A 170 9.99 28.39 5.91
C ALA A 170 11.29 28.19 5.12
N CYS A 171 11.79 29.30 4.59
CA CYS A 171 13.20 29.56 4.25
C CYS A 171 13.81 28.75 3.10
N ALA A 172 13.89 29.42 1.95
CA ALA A 172 14.61 29.07 0.73
C ALA A 172 16.14 28.84 0.88
N GLU A 173 16.62 28.53 2.08
CA GLU A 173 18.03 28.24 2.37
C GLU A 173 18.24 26.87 3.05
N ASN A 174 17.20 26.19 3.57
CA ASN A 174 17.36 24.97 4.38
C ASN A 174 16.29 23.87 4.17
N GLY A 175 15.84 23.63 2.94
CA GLY A 175 14.93 22.51 2.61
C GLY A 175 13.50 22.67 3.16
N GLY A 176 12.51 22.21 2.40
CA GLY A 176 11.09 22.30 2.80
C GLY A 176 10.80 21.64 4.15
N LYS A 177 9.81 22.17 4.88
CA LYS A 177 9.30 21.55 6.10
C LYS A 177 8.28 20.47 5.72
N TYR A 178 8.57 19.22 6.07
CA TYR A 178 7.69 18.08 5.82
C TYR A 178 6.80 17.82 7.03
N VAL A 179 5.49 17.78 6.81
CA VAL A 179 4.48 17.54 7.84
C VAL A 179 3.74 16.24 7.49
N PRO A 180 3.69 15.23 8.36
CA PRO A 180 2.97 13.99 8.12
C PRO A 180 1.49 14.23 7.81
N ARG A 181 0.97 13.54 6.80
CA ARG A 181 -0.47 13.41 6.50
C ARG A 181 -1.12 12.43 7.48
N ALA A 182 -1.17 12.83 8.75
CA ALA A 182 -1.73 12.02 9.83
C ALA A 182 -2.83 12.80 10.55
N ILE A 183 -3.88 12.08 10.94
CA ILE A 183 -4.97 12.53 11.78
C ILE A 183 -4.90 11.70 13.06
N LEU A 184 -4.83 12.38 14.19
CA LEU A 184 -4.78 11.75 15.50
C LEU A 184 -6.14 11.90 16.16
N LEU A 185 -6.73 10.75 16.44
CA LEU A 185 -8.05 10.64 17.02
C LEU A 185 -7.97 10.02 18.41
N ASP A 186 -8.64 10.60 19.39
CA ASP A 186 -8.97 9.86 20.60
C ASP A 186 -10.19 10.45 21.32
N LEU A 187 -10.97 9.63 21.99
CA LEU A 187 -12.05 10.12 22.85
C LEU A 187 -11.50 10.63 24.20
N GLU A 188 -10.26 10.27 24.54
CA GLU A 188 -9.57 10.72 25.74
C GLU A 188 -8.50 11.79 25.43
N PRO A 189 -8.47 12.91 26.16
CA PRO A 189 -7.47 13.96 25.92
C PRO A 189 -6.05 13.57 26.38
N GLY A 190 -5.93 12.62 27.33
CA GLY A 190 -4.65 12.29 27.96
C GLY A 190 -3.63 11.65 27.03
N THR A 191 -4.07 10.91 26.01
CA THR A 191 -3.18 10.30 25.02
C THR A 191 -2.55 11.33 24.10
N MET A 192 -3.26 12.42 23.81
CA MET A 192 -2.75 13.51 22.99
C MET A 192 -1.62 14.28 23.65
N ASP A 193 -1.73 14.53 24.96
CA ASP A 193 -0.65 15.17 25.72
C ASP A 193 0.62 14.31 25.71
N ALA A 194 0.46 12.98 25.82
CA ALA A 194 1.57 12.04 25.70
C ALA A 194 2.23 12.13 24.32
N VAL A 195 1.44 12.08 23.23
CA VAL A 195 1.98 12.20 21.86
C VAL A 195 2.65 13.55 21.62
N ARG A 196 2.07 14.66 22.11
CA ARG A 196 2.63 16.00 21.97
C ARG A 196 3.94 16.17 22.75
N SER A 197 4.06 15.49 23.89
CA SER A 197 5.30 15.45 24.68
C SER A 197 6.37 14.52 24.09
N GLY A 198 5.98 13.68 23.13
CA GLY A 198 6.85 12.76 22.40
C GLY A 198 7.91 13.46 21.56
N VAL A 199 8.91 12.71 21.12
CA VAL A 199 10.08 13.25 20.42
C VAL A 199 9.68 13.89 19.08
N TYR A 200 8.67 13.32 18.41
CA TYR A 200 8.13 13.80 17.14
C TYR A 200 6.77 14.49 17.31
N GLY A 201 6.35 14.81 18.54
CA GLY A 201 5.04 15.40 18.81
C GLY A 201 4.80 16.76 18.13
N GLN A 202 5.87 17.54 17.94
CA GLN A 202 5.84 18.86 17.28
C GLN A 202 5.78 18.78 15.74
N LEU A 203 5.92 17.58 15.19
CA LEU A 203 5.90 17.36 13.74
C LEU A 203 4.45 17.38 13.20
N PHE A 204 3.48 16.94 14.01
CA PHE A 204 2.07 16.89 13.62
C PHE A 204 1.44 18.27 13.55
N ARG A 205 0.52 18.43 12.60
CA ARG A 205 -0.30 19.64 12.50
C ARG A 205 -1.25 19.71 13.71
N PRO A 206 -1.25 20.81 14.48
CA PRO A 206 -2.17 20.96 15.62
C PRO A 206 -3.65 20.84 15.23
N ASP A 207 -4.00 21.25 14.01
CA ASP A 207 -5.36 21.16 13.46
C ASP A 207 -5.83 19.71 13.23
N ASN A 208 -4.90 18.74 13.15
CA ASN A 208 -5.22 17.34 12.86
C ASN A 208 -5.39 16.49 14.14
N PHE A 209 -5.36 17.13 15.31
CA PHE A 209 -5.68 16.51 16.58
C PHE A 209 -7.17 16.70 16.85
N VAL A 210 -7.93 15.62 16.71
CA VAL A 210 -9.36 15.59 17.06
C VAL A 210 -9.53 14.75 18.32
N PHE A 211 -10.06 15.36 19.39
CA PHE A 211 -10.26 14.66 20.65
C PHE A 211 -11.59 14.94 21.32
N GLY A 212 -12.08 13.91 22.01
CA GLY A 212 -13.23 13.99 22.91
C GLY A 212 -12.85 14.44 24.32
N GLN A 213 -13.88 14.65 25.15
CA GLN A 213 -13.70 14.90 26.59
C GLN A 213 -14.02 13.65 27.43
N SER A 214 -14.69 12.66 26.83
CA SER A 214 -15.27 11.50 27.50
C SER A 214 -14.77 10.23 26.79
N GLY A 215 -14.02 9.39 27.52
CA GLY A 215 -13.48 8.14 26.97
C GLY A 215 -14.55 7.07 26.79
N ALA A 216 -14.35 6.16 25.84
CA ALA A 216 -15.26 5.05 25.60
C ALA A 216 -15.27 3.98 26.72
N GLY A 217 -14.30 4.00 27.64
CA GLY A 217 -14.26 3.09 28.79
C GLY A 217 -14.26 1.60 28.43
N ASN A 218 -13.53 1.23 27.36
CA ASN A 218 -13.49 -0.13 26.80
C ASN A 218 -14.85 -0.69 26.35
N ASN A 219 -15.80 0.18 26.00
CA ASN A 219 -17.10 -0.21 25.46
C ASN A 219 -17.20 0.16 23.97
N TRP A 220 -17.33 -0.85 23.11
CA TRP A 220 -17.51 -0.66 21.66
C TRP A 220 -18.78 0.15 21.35
N ALA A 221 -19.89 -0.11 22.03
CA ALA A 221 -21.16 0.58 21.76
C ALA A 221 -21.07 2.08 22.05
N LYS A 222 -20.30 2.48 23.08
CA LYS A 222 -20.01 3.91 23.34
C LYS A 222 -19.23 4.55 22.21
N GLY A 223 -18.20 3.87 21.74
CA GLY A 223 -17.39 4.34 20.62
C GLY A 223 -18.15 4.38 19.30
N HIS A 224 -19.16 3.52 19.11
CA HIS A 224 -19.87 3.41 17.84
C HIS A 224 -21.16 4.23 17.77
N TYR A 225 -21.96 4.26 18.84
CA TYR A 225 -23.31 4.83 18.82
C TYR A 225 -23.47 6.14 19.60
N THR A 226 -22.64 6.39 20.62
CA THR A 226 -22.80 7.58 21.48
C THR A 226 -21.65 8.57 21.28
N GLU A 227 -20.61 8.48 22.10
CA GLU A 227 -19.50 9.45 22.15
C GLU A 227 -18.73 9.55 20.81
N GLY A 228 -18.47 8.39 20.17
CA GLY A 228 -17.76 8.41 18.88
C GLY A 228 -18.62 8.92 17.72
N ALA A 229 -19.94 8.78 17.79
CA ALA A 229 -20.85 9.33 16.78
C ALA A 229 -20.94 10.85 16.86
N GLU A 230 -20.78 11.46 18.04
CA GLU A 230 -20.71 12.91 18.17
C GLU A 230 -19.40 13.49 17.61
N LEU A 231 -18.30 12.75 17.73
CA LEU A 231 -16.98 13.22 17.30
C LEU A 231 -16.68 12.91 15.83
N VAL A 232 -17.31 11.89 15.22
CA VAL A 232 -16.97 11.40 13.87
C VAL A 232 -17.08 12.48 12.80
N ASP A 233 -18.08 13.37 12.89
CA ASP A 233 -18.28 14.43 11.89
C ASP A 233 -17.09 15.41 11.87
N ALA A 234 -16.57 15.78 13.04
CA ALA A 234 -15.39 16.63 13.14
C ALA A 234 -14.14 15.96 12.56
N VAL A 235 -14.02 14.63 12.71
CA VAL A 235 -12.93 13.85 12.11
C VAL A 235 -13.06 13.81 10.60
N LEU A 236 -14.27 13.55 10.08
CA LEU A 236 -14.53 13.52 8.64
C LEU A 236 -14.22 14.85 7.98
N ASP A 237 -14.47 15.98 8.63
CA ASP A 237 -14.11 17.30 8.10
C ASP A 237 -12.57 17.47 7.98
N VAL A 238 -11.80 16.97 8.94
CA VAL A 238 -10.32 16.96 8.83
C VAL A 238 -9.87 16.00 7.74
N VAL A 239 -10.50 14.82 7.64
CA VAL A 239 -10.21 13.85 6.57
C VAL A 239 -10.46 14.47 5.20
N ARG A 240 -11.59 15.15 4.99
CA ARG A 240 -11.92 15.87 3.74
C ARG A 240 -10.87 16.91 3.41
N LYS A 241 -10.49 17.74 4.39
CA LYS A 241 -9.48 18.78 4.20
C LYS A 241 -8.13 18.20 3.77
N GLU A 242 -7.72 17.07 4.36
CA GLU A 242 -6.48 16.40 3.94
C GLU A 242 -6.65 15.74 2.56
N CYS A 243 -7.80 15.16 2.24
CA CYS A 243 -8.09 14.59 0.92
C CYS A 243 -8.05 15.65 -0.20
N GLU A 244 -8.59 16.85 0.05
CA GLU A 244 -8.55 17.97 -0.89
C GLU A 244 -7.11 18.50 -1.11
N ASN A 245 -6.21 18.32 -0.14
CA ASN A 245 -4.79 18.65 -0.28
C ASN A 245 -3.98 17.54 -0.99
N CYS A 246 -4.63 16.48 -1.50
CA CYS A 246 -3.97 15.41 -2.24
C CYS A 246 -4.24 15.58 -3.73
N ASP A 247 -3.21 15.50 -4.58
CA ASP A 247 -3.41 15.49 -6.03
C ASP A 247 -4.08 14.17 -6.47
N CYS A 248 -3.61 13.04 -5.92
CA CYS A 248 -4.24 11.73 -6.13
C CYS A 248 -4.22 10.90 -4.84
N LEU A 249 -5.38 10.78 -4.19
CA LEU A 249 -5.54 9.95 -2.99
C LEU A 249 -5.50 8.45 -3.35
N GLN A 250 -4.55 7.68 -2.81
CA GLN A 250 -4.54 6.22 -3.03
C GLN A 250 -5.57 5.51 -2.15
N GLY A 251 -5.64 5.91 -0.88
CA GLY A 251 -6.44 5.24 0.13
C GLY A 251 -6.16 5.72 1.55
N PHE A 252 -6.79 5.03 2.50
CA PHE A 252 -6.73 5.33 3.92
C PHE A 252 -6.01 4.23 4.69
N GLN A 253 -5.32 4.61 5.75
CA GLN A 253 -4.70 3.67 6.68
C GLN A 253 -5.18 3.94 8.10
N LEU A 254 -5.86 2.97 8.69
CA LEU A 254 -6.27 3.02 10.09
C LEU A 254 -5.37 2.10 10.91
N THR A 255 -4.83 2.60 12.04
CA THR A 255 -4.12 1.76 13.01
C THR A 255 -4.91 1.72 14.31
N HIS A 256 -5.61 0.63 14.60
CA HIS A 256 -6.51 0.59 15.75
C HIS A 256 -6.39 -0.70 16.56
N SER A 257 -6.89 -0.67 17.79
CA SER A 257 -7.02 -1.86 18.63
C SER A 257 -8.46 -2.34 18.60
N LEU A 258 -8.65 -3.65 18.37
CA LEU A 258 -9.95 -4.30 18.39
C LEU A 258 -10.47 -4.53 19.82
N GLY A 259 -9.57 -4.52 20.82
CA GLY A 259 -9.95 -4.75 22.22
C GLY A 259 -10.48 -3.52 22.96
N GLY A 260 -10.12 -2.31 22.51
CA GLY A 260 -10.53 -1.06 23.15
C GLY A 260 -12.01 -0.72 22.92
N GLY A 261 -12.44 0.48 23.34
CA GLY A 261 -13.77 1.03 22.99
C GLY A 261 -13.70 2.07 21.87
N THR A 262 -12.73 2.99 21.95
CA THR A 262 -12.52 4.04 20.95
C THR A 262 -12.00 3.45 19.64
N GLY A 263 -10.84 2.77 19.68
CA GLY A 263 -10.22 2.22 18.47
C GLY A 263 -11.11 1.21 17.75
N SER A 264 -11.88 0.42 18.49
CA SER A 264 -12.76 -0.61 17.95
C SER A 264 -14.08 -0.01 17.43
N GLY A 265 -14.83 0.69 18.28
CA GLY A 265 -16.16 1.22 17.98
C GLY A 265 -16.11 2.44 17.06
N MET A 266 -15.36 3.47 17.47
CA MET A 266 -15.23 4.69 16.68
C MET A 266 -14.41 4.44 15.41
N GLY A 267 -13.37 3.60 15.49
CA GLY A 267 -12.56 3.23 14.32
C GLY A 267 -13.39 2.54 13.24
N THR A 268 -14.26 1.60 13.62
CA THR A 268 -15.16 0.92 12.65
C THR A 268 -16.26 1.82 12.11
N LEU A 269 -16.83 2.71 12.94
CA LEU A 269 -17.76 3.74 12.48
C LEU A 269 -17.11 4.62 11.40
N LEU A 270 -15.89 5.07 11.66
CA LEU A 270 -15.15 5.92 10.74
C LEU A 270 -14.81 5.21 9.44
N ILE A 271 -14.44 3.93 9.49
CA ILE A 271 -14.22 3.13 8.28
C ILE A 271 -15.51 3.09 7.43
N SER A 272 -16.67 2.81 8.04
CA SER A 272 -17.95 2.77 7.33
C SER A 272 -18.25 4.11 6.66
N LYS A 273 -18.05 5.22 7.38
CA LYS A 273 -18.29 6.57 6.85
C LYS A 273 -17.33 6.96 5.73
N ILE A 274 -16.05 6.61 5.86
CA ILE A 274 -15.07 6.84 4.79
C ILE A 274 -15.41 5.98 3.57
N ARG A 275 -15.88 4.74 3.76
CA ARG A 275 -16.29 3.87 2.65
C ARG A 275 -17.55 4.38 1.94
N GLU A 276 -18.48 5.00 2.65
CA GLU A 276 -19.65 5.69 2.09
C GLU A 276 -19.23 6.90 1.23
N GLU A 277 -18.28 7.71 1.69
CA GLU A 277 -17.85 8.95 1.01
C GLU A 277 -16.82 8.70 -0.12
N TYR A 278 -15.93 7.71 0.07
CA TYR A 278 -14.83 7.37 -0.83
C TYR A 278 -14.85 5.88 -1.22
N PRO A 279 -15.89 5.40 -1.93
CA PRO A 279 -16.05 3.98 -2.25
C PRO A 279 -14.95 3.43 -3.15
N ASP A 280 -14.38 4.26 -4.03
CA ASP A 280 -13.34 3.86 -4.97
C ASP A 280 -11.94 3.80 -4.35
N ARG A 281 -11.76 4.19 -3.10
CA ARG A 281 -10.44 4.27 -2.44
C ARG A 281 -10.17 3.03 -1.61
N ILE A 282 -8.89 2.61 -1.58
CA ILE A 282 -8.47 1.43 -0.82
C ILE A 282 -8.49 1.75 0.68
N MET A 283 -9.09 0.86 1.47
CA MET A 283 -9.12 0.95 2.93
C MET A 283 -8.25 -0.13 3.55
N ASN A 284 -7.14 0.30 4.17
CA ASN A 284 -6.19 -0.58 4.84
C ASN A 284 -6.24 -0.38 6.35
N THR A 285 -6.23 -1.48 7.09
CA THR A 285 -6.26 -1.44 8.56
C THR A 285 -5.13 -2.26 9.17
N TYR A 286 -4.46 -1.69 10.17
CA TYR A 286 -3.57 -2.39 11.07
C TYR A 286 -4.33 -2.63 12.37
N SER A 287 -4.83 -3.85 12.52
CA SER A 287 -5.75 -4.22 13.59
C SER A 287 -5.01 -5.02 14.66
N VAL A 288 -4.86 -4.42 15.84
CA VAL A 288 -4.28 -5.10 17.00
C VAL A 288 -5.36 -5.94 17.67
N VAL A 289 -5.15 -7.24 17.66
CA VAL A 289 -6.02 -8.25 18.23
C VAL A 289 -5.69 -8.39 19.71
N PRO A 290 -6.71 -8.35 20.60
CA PRO A 290 -6.49 -8.50 22.03
C PRO A 290 -5.96 -9.88 22.40
N SER A 291 -5.22 -9.94 23.50
CA SER A 291 -4.76 -11.20 24.09
C SER A 291 -4.87 -11.15 25.62
N PRO A 292 -5.41 -12.21 26.25
CA PRO A 292 -5.54 -12.29 27.71
C PRO A 292 -4.20 -12.36 28.44
N LYS A 293 -3.07 -12.56 27.73
CA LYS A 293 -1.73 -12.52 28.32
C LYS A 293 -1.22 -11.10 28.55
N VAL A 294 -1.76 -10.13 27.81
CA VAL A 294 -1.25 -8.76 27.75
C VAL A 294 -2.24 -7.76 28.36
N SER A 295 -3.53 -8.05 28.30
CA SER A 295 -4.58 -7.20 28.87
C SER A 295 -5.45 -7.96 29.88
N ASP A 296 -5.78 -7.27 30.97
CA ASP A 296 -6.65 -7.75 32.05
C ASP A 296 -8.14 -7.42 31.80
N THR A 297 -8.46 -6.75 30.68
CA THR A 297 -9.84 -6.32 30.40
C THR A 297 -10.67 -7.51 29.91
N VAL A 298 -11.73 -7.83 30.65
CA VAL A 298 -12.57 -9.00 30.36
C VAL A 298 -13.51 -8.82 29.16
N VAL A 299 -13.83 -7.59 28.74
CA VAL A 299 -14.80 -7.30 27.67
C VAL A 299 -14.19 -7.21 26.27
N GLU A 300 -12.87 -7.36 26.13
CA GLU A 300 -12.19 -7.25 24.82
C GLU A 300 -12.72 -8.21 23.74
N PRO A 301 -13.09 -9.47 24.05
CA PRO A 301 -13.65 -10.36 23.04
C PRO A 301 -14.98 -9.86 22.45
N TYR A 302 -15.82 -9.14 23.23
CA TYR A 302 -17.03 -8.52 22.69
C TYR A 302 -16.66 -7.43 21.67
N ASN A 303 -15.77 -6.52 22.06
CA ASN A 303 -15.33 -5.43 21.19
C ASN A 303 -14.67 -5.97 19.91
N ALA A 304 -13.87 -7.04 20.03
CA ALA A 304 -13.19 -7.63 18.89
C ALA A 304 -14.15 -8.30 17.90
N VAL A 305 -15.13 -9.08 18.36
CA VAL A 305 -16.13 -9.72 17.46
C VAL A 305 -16.96 -8.66 16.72
N LEU A 306 -17.42 -7.64 17.44
CA LEU A 306 -18.19 -6.55 16.84
C LEU A 306 -17.38 -5.77 15.81
N SER A 307 -16.11 -5.50 16.11
CA SER A 307 -15.23 -4.83 15.15
C SER A 307 -14.86 -5.69 13.94
N ILE A 308 -14.60 -6.99 14.13
CA ILE A 308 -14.29 -7.89 13.00
C ILE A 308 -15.49 -7.96 12.06
N HIS A 309 -16.72 -8.03 12.58
CA HIS A 309 -17.92 -8.00 11.73
C HIS A 309 -17.93 -6.79 10.79
N GLN A 310 -17.59 -5.59 11.29
CA GLN A 310 -17.51 -4.37 10.48
C GLN A 310 -16.31 -4.35 9.52
N LEU A 311 -15.18 -4.93 9.91
CA LEU A 311 -13.98 -4.99 9.06
C LEU A 311 -14.19 -5.89 7.84
N VAL A 312 -14.87 -7.04 8.01
CA VAL A 312 -15.14 -8.00 6.92
C VAL A 312 -15.84 -7.37 5.73
N GLU A 313 -16.67 -6.34 5.95
CA GLU A 313 -17.46 -5.71 4.88
C GLU A 313 -16.83 -4.41 4.36
N ASN A 314 -16.18 -3.65 5.25
CA ASN A 314 -15.78 -2.28 4.93
C ASN A 314 -14.28 -2.09 4.63
N THR A 315 -13.45 -3.12 4.80
CA THR A 315 -12.00 -3.02 4.53
C THR A 315 -11.55 -3.88 3.38
N ASP A 316 -10.55 -3.38 2.63
CA ASP A 316 -9.95 -4.09 1.50
C ASP A 316 -8.73 -4.91 1.94
N GLU A 317 -7.99 -4.46 2.96
CA GLU A 317 -6.86 -5.17 3.56
C GLU A 317 -6.82 -4.99 5.08
N THR A 318 -6.68 -6.09 5.83
CA THR A 318 -6.50 -6.04 7.30
C THR A 318 -5.26 -6.80 7.73
N TYR A 319 -4.26 -6.07 8.22
CA TYR A 319 -3.09 -6.65 8.85
C TYR A 319 -3.41 -7.00 10.30
N CYS A 320 -3.52 -8.30 10.59
CA CYS A 320 -3.80 -8.81 11.93
C CYS A 320 -2.51 -8.84 12.74
N ILE A 321 -2.46 -8.04 13.80
CA ILE A 321 -1.33 -7.97 14.72
C ILE A 321 -1.80 -8.53 16.06
N ASP A 322 -1.24 -9.65 16.49
CA ASP A 322 -1.60 -10.28 17.75
C ASP A 322 -0.61 -9.92 18.86
N ASN A 323 -1.12 -9.32 19.94
CA ASN A 323 -0.34 -9.03 21.13
C ASN A 323 0.27 -10.28 21.77
N GLU A 324 -0.38 -11.45 21.62
CA GLU A 324 0.16 -12.73 22.08
C GLU A 324 1.45 -13.10 21.34
N ALA A 325 1.43 -12.99 20.02
CA ALA A 325 2.58 -13.32 19.18
C ALA A 325 3.73 -12.33 19.41
N LEU A 326 3.42 -11.05 19.49
CA LEU A 326 4.40 -10.01 19.79
C LEU A 326 5.07 -10.25 21.15
N TYR A 327 4.29 -10.61 22.17
CA TYR A 327 4.83 -10.91 23.50
C TYR A 327 5.75 -12.14 23.46
N ASP A 328 5.32 -13.22 22.80
CA ASP A 328 6.10 -14.44 22.66
C ASP A 328 7.41 -14.20 21.86
N ILE A 329 7.38 -13.37 20.82
CA ILE A 329 8.58 -12.94 20.07
C ILE A 329 9.55 -12.17 20.99
N CYS A 330 9.06 -11.17 21.71
CA CYS A 330 9.89 -10.37 22.61
C CYS A 330 10.52 -11.22 23.71
N TYR A 331 9.74 -12.12 24.31
CA TYR A 331 10.20 -12.95 25.42
C TYR A 331 11.12 -14.09 24.96
N ARG A 332 10.73 -14.86 23.94
CA ARG A 332 11.47 -16.07 23.52
C ARG A 332 12.60 -15.74 22.55
N THR A 333 12.35 -14.90 21.55
CA THR A 333 13.29 -14.62 20.45
C THR A 333 14.23 -13.47 20.80
N LEU A 334 13.69 -12.34 21.26
CA LEU A 334 14.52 -11.19 21.64
C LEU A 334 15.13 -11.31 23.05
N LYS A 335 14.71 -12.31 23.84
CA LYS A 335 15.21 -12.59 25.20
C LYS A 335 14.99 -11.42 26.17
N VAL A 336 13.92 -10.64 25.97
CA VAL A 336 13.55 -9.55 26.87
C VAL A 336 12.73 -10.13 28.02
N PRO A 337 13.21 -10.09 29.29
CA PRO A 337 12.58 -10.81 30.40
C PRO A 337 11.20 -10.24 30.75
N ASN A 338 10.97 -8.93 30.57
CA ASN A 338 9.69 -8.25 30.78
C ASN A 338 9.42 -7.31 29.58
N PRO A 339 8.73 -7.79 28.53
CA PRO A 339 8.37 -6.97 27.38
C PRO A 339 7.45 -5.81 27.78
N THR A 340 7.79 -4.59 27.38
CA THR A 340 6.94 -3.40 27.57
C THR A 340 6.13 -3.11 26.30
N TYR A 341 5.07 -2.31 26.40
CA TYR A 341 4.34 -1.83 25.21
C TYR A 341 5.24 -1.09 24.22
N GLY A 342 6.32 -0.44 24.69
CA GLY A 342 7.32 0.17 23.82
C GLY A 342 8.05 -0.85 22.93
N ASP A 343 8.34 -2.05 23.46
CA ASP A 343 8.99 -3.12 22.71
C ASP A 343 8.04 -3.75 21.69
N LEU A 344 6.78 -3.96 22.07
CA LEU A 344 5.72 -4.44 21.16
C LEU A 344 5.50 -3.45 20.00
N ASN A 345 5.38 -2.16 20.32
CA ASN A 345 5.20 -1.09 19.35
C ASN A 345 6.41 -0.96 18.42
N HIS A 346 7.62 -1.29 18.88
CA HIS A 346 8.80 -1.33 18.02
C HIS A 346 8.72 -2.42 16.94
N LEU A 347 8.21 -3.61 17.28
CA LEU A 347 7.99 -4.68 16.30
C LEU A 347 6.88 -4.34 15.30
N VAL A 348 5.79 -3.76 15.78
CA VAL A 348 4.68 -3.31 14.94
C VAL A 348 5.15 -2.25 13.94
N SER A 349 5.90 -1.25 14.41
CA SER A 349 6.42 -0.18 13.56
C SER A 349 7.43 -0.67 12.52
N LEU A 350 8.28 -1.65 12.83
CA LEU A 350 9.16 -2.30 11.84
C LEU A 350 8.34 -3.01 10.75
N THR A 351 7.28 -3.69 11.15
CA THR A 351 6.37 -4.40 10.23
C THR A 351 5.62 -3.41 9.33
N MET A 352 5.04 -2.35 9.91
CA MET A 352 4.36 -1.29 9.17
C MET A 352 5.32 -0.59 8.19
N SER A 353 6.53 -0.26 8.63
CA SER A 353 7.57 0.29 7.76
C SER A 353 7.87 -0.66 6.60
N GLY A 354 7.98 -1.96 6.87
CA GLY A 354 8.21 -3.01 5.88
C GLY A 354 7.11 -3.12 4.82
N VAL A 355 5.85 -3.18 5.24
CA VAL A 355 4.67 -3.26 4.35
C VAL A 355 4.56 -2.01 3.48
N THR A 356 4.81 -0.83 4.05
CA THR A 356 4.69 0.46 3.35
C THR A 356 5.91 0.82 2.51
N THR A 357 6.97 0.00 2.54
CA THR A 357 8.22 0.27 1.81
C THR A 357 7.99 0.39 0.30
N CYS A 358 7.13 -0.45 -0.28
CA CYS A 358 6.83 -0.43 -1.72
C CYS A 358 6.15 0.86 -2.19
N LEU A 359 5.55 1.61 -1.26
CA LEU A 359 4.87 2.87 -1.53
C LEU A 359 5.85 4.04 -1.37
N ARG A 360 6.64 4.01 -0.29
CA ARG A 360 7.53 5.09 0.14
C ARG A 360 8.84 5.19 -0.63
N PHE A 361 9.28 4.09 -1.22
CA PHE A 361 10.51 4.06 -1.99
C PHE A 361 10.24 3.54 -3.40
N PRO A 362 10.90 4.11 -4.41
CA PRO A 362 10.89 3.52 -5.74
C PRO A 362 11.55 2.14 -5.66
N GLY A 363 10.80 1.12 -6.05
CA GLY A 363 11.27 -0.26 -6.17
C GLY A 363 11.02 -0.77 -7.58
N GLN A 364 11.78 -1.78 -8.00
CA GLN A 364 11.62 -2.35 -9.34
C GLN A 364 10.23 -2.99 -9.55
N LEU A 365 9.57 -3.39 -8.45
CA LEU A 365 8.16 -3.75 -8.44
C LEU A 365 7.34 -2.55 -7.95
N ASN A 366 6.84 -1.73 -8.88
CA ASN A 366 5.93 -0.61 -8.59
C ASN A 366 4.54 -1.12 -8.18
N ALA A 367 4.43 -1.59 -6.94
CA ALA A 367 3.18 -2.05 -6.35
C ALA A 367 2.49 -0.90 -5.60
N ASP A 368 1.52 -0.28 -6.27
CA ASP A 368 0.48 0.53 -5.63
C ASP A 368 -0.36 -0.33 -4.66
N LEU A 369 -1.01 0.28 -3.67
CA LEU A 369 -1.89 -0.39 -2.71
C LEU A 369 -2.96 -1.22 -3.42
N ARG A 370 -3.56 -0.68 -4.49
CA ARG A 370 -4.53 -1.43 -5.27
C ARG A 370 -3.93 -2.67 -5.92
N LYS A 371 -2.69 -2.60 -6.41
CA LYS A 371 -1.99 -3.75 -6.99
C LYS A 371 -1.65 -4.77 -5.91
N LEU A 372 -1.29 -4.35 -4.71
CA LEU A 372 -1.07 -5.24 -3.58
C LEU A 372 -2.37 -5.98 -3.24
N ALA A 373 -3.49 -5.26 -3.08
CA ALA A 373 -4.80 -5.81 -2.77
C ALA A 373 -5.24 -6.85 -3.81
N VAL A 374 -5.15 -6.51 -5.11
CA VAL A 374 -5.53 -7.43 -6.21
C VAL A 374 -4.68 -8.70 -6.23
N ASN A 375 -3.39 -8.61 -5.86
CA ASN A 375 -2.52 -9.79 -5.82
C ASN A 375 -2.71 -10.64 -4.54
N MET A 376 -3.12 -10.02 -3.44
CA MET A 376 -3.17 -10.65 -2.12
C MET A 376 -4.56 -11.14 -1.72
N VAL A 377 -5.63 -10.56 -2.27
CA VAL A 377 -7.02 -10.85 -1.90
C VAL A 377 -7.71 -11.59 -3.05
N PRO A 378 -7.72 -12.94 -3.04
CA PRO A 378 -8.44 -13.71 -4.07
C PRO A 378 -9.96 -13.63 -3.89
N PHE A 379 -10.43 -13.46 -2.65
CA PHE A 379 -11.84 -13.37 -2.29
C PHE A 379 -12.07 -12.16 -1.40
N PRO A 380 -13.09 -11.32 -1.65
CA PRO A 380 -13.28 -10.05 -0.95
C PRO A 380 -13.34 -10.16 0.58
N ARG A 381 -13.95 -11.22 1.13
CA ARG A 381 -14.06 -11.42 2.58
C ARG A 381 -12.78 -11.97 3.23
N LEU A 382 -11.87 -12.56 2.44
CA LEU A 382 -10.63 -13.17 2.91
C LEU A 382 -9.44 -12.21 2.74
N HIS A 383 -9.54 -11.04 3.35
CA HIS A 383 -8.52 -9.98 3.29
C HIS A 383 -7.72 -9.81 4.59
N PHE A 384 -7.79 -10.78 5.49
CA PHE A 384 -7.00 -10.79 6.73
C PHE A 384 -5.62 -11.39 6.49
N PHE A 385 -4.59 -10.56 6.67
CA PHE A 385 -3.20 -10.94 6.47
C PHE A 385 -2.50 -11.22 7.79
N MET A 386 -1.60 -12.19 7.75
CA MET A 386 -0.58 -12.46 8.77
C MET A 386 0.72 -11.77 8.37
N PRO A 387 1.09 -10.67 9.02
CA PRO A 387 2.38 -10.07 8.79
C PRO A 387 3.47 -10.83 9.56
N GLY A 388 4.69 -10.77 9.03
CA GLY A 388 5.90 -11.28 9.67
C GLY A 388 7.08 -10.37 9.35
N PHE A 389 8.08 -10.36 10.22
CA PHE A 389 9.28 -9.58 10.01
C PHE A 389 10.51 -10.44 10.29
N ALA A 390 11.51 -10.33 9.42
CA ALA A 390 12.83 -10.89 9.64
C ALA A 390 13.90 -9.87 9.25
N PRO A 391 15.04 -9.83 9.96
CA PRO A 391 15.41 -10.70 11.06
C PRO A 391 14.89 -10.21 12.42
N LEU A 392 14.53 -11.15 13.28
CA LEU A 392 14.25 -10.89 14.70
C LEU A 392 15.46 -11.31 15.52
N THR A 393 16.42 -10.39 15.67
CA THR A 393 17.65 -10.63 16.46
C THR A 393 17.67 -9.77 17.71
N SER A 394 18.05 -10.36 18.84
CA SER A 394 18.32 -9.61 20.07
C SER A 394 19.46 -8.61 19.85
N ARG A 395 19.42 -7.48 20.58
CA ARG A 395 20.45 -6.43 20.51
C ARG A 395 21.87 -6.95 20.77
N GLY A 396 22.01 -8.00 21.60
CA GLY A 396 23.29 -8.64 21.90
C GLY A 396 23.78 -9.64 20.84
N SER A 397 22.88 -10.27 20.09
CA SER A 397 23.24 -11.25 19.05
C SER A 397 23.36 -10.63 17.65
N GLN A 398 22.90 -9.40 17.47
CA GLN A 398 22.90 -8.68 16.18
C GLN A 398 24.31 -8.48 15.59
N GLN A 399 25.35 -8.34 16.43
CA GLN A 399 26.74 -8.16 15.97
C GLN A 399 27.42 -9.46 15.51
N TYR A 400 26.92 -10.62 15.93
CA TYR A 400 27.56 -11.91 15.70
C TYR A 400 26.93 -12.72 14.55
N ARG A 401 25.76 -12.29 14.04
CA ARG A 401 25.02 -13.01 13.01
C ARG A 401 25.19 -12.37 11.65
N ALA A 402 25.77 -13.11 10.70
CA ALA A 402 25.78 -12.72 9.31
C ALA A 402 24.40 -13.01 8.70
N LEU A 403 23.65 -11.96 8.39
CA LEU A 403 22.37 -12.09 7.70
C LEU A 403 22.63 -12.43 6.23
N THR A 404 21.94 -13.44 5.70
CA THR A 404 21.99 -13.85 4.29
C THR A 404 20.56 -14.01 3.76
N VAL A 405 20.38 -13.93 2.44
CA VAL A 405 19.06 -14.08 1.81
C VAL A 405 18.40 -15.43 2.16
N PRO A 406 19.10 -16.58 2.14
CA PRO A 406 18.52 -17.86 2.55
C PRO A 406 18.06 -17.86 4.01
N GLU A 407 18.84 -17.27 4.93
CA GLU A 407 18.46 -17.18 6.34
C GLU A 407 17.24 -16.30 6.57
N LEU A 408 17.13 -15.16 5.86
CA LEU A 408 15.96 -14.29 5.90
C LEU A 408 14.72 -15.04 5.41
N THR A 409 14.83 -15.68 4.25
CA THR A 409 13.76 -16.44 3.61
C THR A 409 13.29 -17.58 4.53
N GLN A 410 14.21 -18.32 5.16
CA GLN A 410 13.85 -19.38 6.11
C GLN A 410 13.17 -18.82 7.38
N GLN A 411 13.63 -17.68 7.89
CA GLN A 411 13.02 -17.03 9.05
C GLN A 411 11.63 -16.49 8.75
N MET A 412 11.38 -15.96 7.55
CA MET A 412 10.06 -15.44 7.17
C MET A 412 8.96 -16.49 7.27
N PHE A 413 9.26 -17.74 6.89
CA PHE A 413 8.30 -18.85 6.94
C PHE A 413 8.32 -19.63 8.27
N ASP A 414 9.09 -19.19 9.27
CA ASP A 414 9.05 -19.78 10.61
C ASP A 414 7.85 -19.23 11.38
N ALA A 415 7.05 -20.13 11.97
CA ALA A 415 5.86 -19.77 12.76
C ALA A 415 6.20 -18.82 13.92
N LYS A 416 7.43 -18.88 14.44
CA LYS A 416 7.91 -18.04 15.53
C LYS A 416 8.10 -16.57 15.18
N ASN A 417 8.17 -16.24 13.90
CA ASN A 417 8.41 -14.87 13.42
C ASN A 417 7.12 -14.23 12.86
N MET A 418 6.00 -14.94 12.95
CA MET A 418 4.69 -14.43 12.61
C MET A 418 4.20 -13.49 13.71
N MET A 419 3.60 -12.37 13.31
CA MET A 419 3.03 -11.39 14.23
C MET A 419 1.58 -11.71 14.59
N ALA A 420 1.02 -12.82 14.09
CA ALA A 420 -0.25 -13.38 14.54
C ALA A 420 0.00 -14.77 15.15
N ALA A 421 -0.65 -15.08 16.28
CA ALA A 421 -0.42 -16.33 17.00
C ALA A 421 -1.19 -17.50 16.35
N CYS A 422 -0.81 -17.84 15.13
CA CYS A 422 -1.33 -18.98 14.38
C CYS A 422 -0.15 -19.78 13.84
N ASP A 423 -0.26 -21.12 13.80
CA ASP A 423 0.75 -21.93 13.11
C ASP A 423 0.40 -22.01 11.63
N PRO A 424 1.22 -21.43 10.72
CA PRO A 424 0.91 -21.46 9.30
C PRO A 424 0.88 -22.88 8.70
N ARG A 425 1.45 -23.87 9.41
CA ARG A 425 1.46 -25.28 9.00
C ARG A 425 0.11 -25.97 9.16
N HIS A 426 -0.79 -25.43 9.98
CA HIS A 426 -2.16 -25.95 10.12
C HIS A 426 -3.09 -25.49 8.99
N GLY A 427 -2.64 -24.54 8.16
CA GLY A 427 -3.38 -24.04 7.02
C GLY A 427 -2.61 -24.15 5.71
N ARG A 428 -3.13 -23.45 4.70
CA ARG A 428 -2.49 -23.25 3.41
C ARG A 428 -2.46 -21.76 3.08
N TYR A 429 -1.37 -21.32 2.47
CA TYR A 429 -1.23 -19.98 1.93
C TYR A 429 -2.04 -19.86 0.65
N LEU A 430 -3.00 -18.94 0.67
CA LEU A 430 -3.70 -18.47 -0.52
C LEU A 430 -2.72 -17.65 -1.36
N THR A 431 -2.16 -16.60 -0.77
CA THR A 431 -1.23 -15.66 -1.41
C THR A 431 -0.15 -15.23 -0.42
N VAL A 432 1.02 -14.88 -0.92
CA VAL A 432 2.16 -14.43 -0.12
C VAL A 432 2.84 -13.26 -0.83
N ALA A 433 3.10 -12.18 -0.10
CA ALA A 433 4.01 -11.13 -0.51
C ALA A 433 5.23 -11.09 0.40
N ALA A 434 6.41 -11.01 -0.21
CA ALA A 434 7.70 -10.95 0.46
C ALA A 434 8.44 -9.68 0.02
N ILE A 435 8.59 -8.72 0.92
CA ILE A 435 9.24 -7.44 0.67
C ILE A 435 10.64 -7.47 1.28
N PHE A 436 11.65 -7.67 0.45
CA PHE A 436 13.04 -7.63 0.83
C PHE A 436 13.60 -6.20 0.76
N ARG A 437 14.41 -5.84 1.75
CA ARG A 437 15.05 -4.53 1.85
C ARG A 437 16.55 -4.65 2.03
N GLY A 438 17.31 -3.82 1.32
CA GLY A 438 18.76 -3.80 1.32
C GLY A 438 19.36 -4.32 0.02
N ARG A 439 20.67 -4.10 -0.15
CA ARG A 439 21.41 -4.49 -1.36
C ARG A 439 21.56 -6.01 -1.44
N MET A 440 20.78 -6.63 -2.31
CA MET A 440 20.81 -8.08 -2.55
C MET A 440 20.58 -8.43 -4.01
N SER A 441 20.98 -9.64 -4.41
CA SER A 441 20.75 -10.14 -5.77
C SER A 441 19.33 -10.66 -5.91
N MET A 442 18.54 -10.10 -6.84
CA MET A 442 17.19 -10.60 -7.12
C MET A 442 17.18 -12.06 -7.52
N LYS A 443 18.17 -12.48 -8.31
CA LYS A 443 18.30 -13.88 -8.70
C LYS A 443 18.38 -14.81 -7.48
N GLU A 444 19.13 -14.40 -6.45
CA GLU A 444 19.24 -15.19 -5.23
C GLU A 444 17.91 -15.21 -4.45
N VAL A 445 17.20 -14.07 -4.38
CA VAL A 445 15.88 -13.97 -3.75
C VAL A 445 14.87 -14.90 -4.44
N ASP A 446 14.79 -14.84 -5.77
CA ASP A 446 13.84 -15.64 -6.54
C ASP A 446 14.16 -17.14 -6.46
N GLU A 447 15.45 -17.52 -6.51
CA GLU A 447 15.88 -18.91 -6.31
C GLU A 447 15.52 -19.43 -4.92
N GLN A 448 15.69 -18.63 -3.86
CA GLN A 448 15.33 -19.04 -2.49
C GLN A 448 13.81 -19.15 -2.31
N MET A 449 13.04 -18.21 -2.86
CA MET A 449 11.58 -18.25 -2.76
C MET A 449 10.99 -19.44 -3.53
N LEU A 450 11.51 -19.73 -4.73
CA LEU A 450 11.13 -20.92 -5.50
C LEU A 450 11.53 -22.21 -4.76
N SER A 451 12.70 -22.24 -4.12
CA SER A 451 13.16 -23.38 -3.31
C SER A 451 12.23 -23.66 -2.13
N ILE A 452 11.77 -22.63 -1.43
CA ILE A 452 10.79 -22.79 -0.35
C ILE A 452 9.45 -23.25 -0.90
N GLN A 453 8.96 -22.65 -1.99
CA GLN A 453 7.68 -23.03 -2.58
C GLN A 453 7.68 -24.51 -3.01
N ASN A 454 8.76 -24.99 -3.61
CA ASN A 454 8.90 -26.39 -3.99
C ASN A 454 8.98 -27.34 -2.80
N LYS A 455 9.74 -26.98 -1.76
CA LYS A 455 9.86 -27.79 -0.52
C LYS A 455 8.54 -27.88 0.25
N ASN A 456 7.78 -26.80 0.24
CA ASN A 456 6.57 -26.62 1.04
C ASN A 456 5.31 -26.59 0.16
N SER A 457 5.33 -27.21 -1.02
CA SER A 457 4.24 -27.14 -2.01
C SER A 457 2.88 -27.53 -1.44
N SER A 458 2.83 -28.47 -0.48
CA SER A 458 1.60 -28.86 0.23
C SER A 458 0.95 -27.76 1.07
N PHE A 459 1.73 -26.75 1.49
CA PHE A 459 1.27 -25.60 2.26
C PHE A 459 0.84 -24.43 1.37
N PHE A 460 1.04 -24.50 0.06
CA PHE A 460 0.54 -23.52 -0.90
C PHE A 460 -0.67 -24.09 -1.61
N VAL A 461 -1.61 -23.21 -1.94
CA VAL A 461 -2.79 -23.61 -2.69
C VAL A 461 -2.46 -23.82 -4.17
N GLU A 462 -2.86 -24.98 -4.71
CA GLU A 462 -2.53 -25.39 -6.09
C GLU A 462 -3.32 -24.64 -7.17
N TRP A 463 -4.52 -24.15 -6.86
CA TRP A 463 -5.42 -23.52 -7.83
C TRP A 463 -5.11 -22.04 -8.10
N ILE A 464 -4.27 -21.39 -7.28
CA ILE A 464 -3.73 -20.05 -7.56
C ILE A 464 -2.31 -20.24 -8.13
N PRO A 465 -2.11 -20.15 -9.45
CA PRO A 465 -0.77 -20.20 -10.01
C PRO A 465 0.03 -18.95 -9.57
N ASN A 466 1.32 -19.13 -9.27
CA ASN A 466 2.24 -18.03 -8.92
C ASN A 466 1.72 -17.12 -7.79
N ASN A 467 1.27 -17.73 -6.69
CA ASN A 467 0.70 -17.06 -5.53
C ASN A 467 1.72 -16.35 -4.62
N VAL A 468 3.01 -16.44 -4.92
CA VAL A 468 4.09 -15.78 -4.19
C VAL A 468 4.58 -14.59 -5.02
N LYS A 469 4.57 -13.39 -4.41
CA LYS A 469 5.11 -12.16 -4.98
C LYS A 469 6.31 -11.69 -4.17
N THR A 470 7.38 -11.34 -4.85
CA THR A 470 8.61 -10.80 -4.27
C THR A 470 8.77 -9.35 -4.69
N ALA A 471 9.14 -8.50 -3.76
CA ALA A 471 9.54 -7.12 -4.03
C ALA A 471 10.90 -6.88 -3.37
N VAL A 472 11.79 -6.17 -4.07
CA VAL A 472 13.11 -5.81 -3.54
C VAL A 472 13.25 -4.29 -3.55
N CYS A 473 13.63 -3.74 -2.41
CA CYS A 473 13.94 -2.33 -2.22
C CYS A 473 15.40 -2.18 -1.80
N ASP A 474 16.15 -1.32 -2.48
CA ASP A 474 17.59 -1.14 -2.20
C ASP A 474 17.87 -0.43 -0.87
N ILE A 475 16.90 0.32 -0.34
CA ILE A 475 17.02 1.05 0.93
C ILE A 475 16.69 0.11 2.10
N PRO A 476 17.70 -0.27 2.92
CA PRO A 476 17.47 -1.05 4.11
C PRO A 476 16.85 -0.19 5.23
N PRO A 477 16.16 -0.80 6.20
CA PRO A 477 15.70 -0.08 7.37
C PRO A 477 16.88 0.32 8.26
N LYS A 478 16.70 1.38 9.05
CA LYS A 478 17.75 1.93 9.90
C LYS A 478 18.22 0.91 10.95
N GLY A 479 19.53 0.71 11.03
CA GLY A 479 20.16 -0.24 11.97
C GLY A 479 20.28 -1.67 11.48
N LEU A 480 19.77 -1.99 10.28
CA LEU A 480 19.93 -3.29 9.64
C LEU A 480 20.53 -3.12 8.24
N LYS A 481 21.31 -4.09 7.78
CA LYS A 481 21.84 -4.09 6.40
C LYS A 481 20.87 -4.73 5.41
N MET A 482 20.10 -5.70 5.89
CA MET A 482 19.07 -6.41 5.13
C MET A 482 17.91 -6.75 6.05
N SER A 483 16.70 -6.69 5.54
CA SER A 483 15.50 -7.18 6.19
C SER A 483 14.52 -7.73 5.16
N SER A 484 13.51 -8.42 5.64
CA SER A 484 12.46 -8.98 4.82
C SER A 484 11.15 -8.95 5.60
N THR A 485 10.11 -8.41 4.97
CA THR A 485 8.76 -8.35 5.52
C THR A 485 7.91 -9.36 4.79
N PHE A 486 7.21 -10.17 5.57
CA PHE A 486 6.31 -11.20 5.08
C PHE A 486 4.88 -10.71 5.25
N ILE A 487 4.05 -10.92 4.24
CA ILE A 487 2.61 -10.73 4.29
C ILE A 487 2.00 -12.00 3.73
N GLY A 488 1.36 -12.80 4.57
CA GLY A 488 0.73 -14.05 4.16
C GLY A 488 -0.78 -13.97 4.30
N ASN A 489 -1.52 -14.28 3.25
CA ASN A 489 -2.93 -14.64 3.35
C ASN A 489 -2.99 -16.16 3.51
N THR A 490 -3.32 -16.64 4.70
CA THR A 490 -3.32 -18.08 5.04
C THR A 490 -4.61 -18.47 5.71
N THR A 491 -5.09 -19.68 5.40
CA THR A 491 -6.25 -20.26 6.08
C THR A 491 -6.01 -20.56 7.56
N ALA A 492 -4.74 -20.53 8.02
CA ALA A 492 -4.40 -20.68 9.43
C ALA A 492 -4.89 -19.50 10.31
N ILE A 493 -5.19 -18.34 9.72
CA ILE A 493 -5.74 -17.19 10.45
C ILE A 493 -7.07 -17.52 11.16
N GLN A 494 -7.77 -18.57 10.72
CA GLN A 494 -8.97 -19.07 11.39
C GLN A 494 -8.74 -19.41 12.87
N GLU A 495 -7.53 -19.80 13.29
CA GLU A 495 -7.21 -20.08 14.69
C GLU A 495 -7.37 -18.84 15.57
N LEU A 496 -6.98 -17.66 15.04
CA LEU A 496 -7.15 -16.37 15.69
C LEU A 496 -8.64 -16.08 15.92
N PHE A 497 -9.45 -16.24 14.88
CA PHE A 497 -10.89 -16.00 14.94
C PHE A 497 -11.62 -17.00 15.84
N LYS A 498 -11.26 -18.29 15.78
CA LYS A 498 -11.78 -19.33 16.67
C LYS A 498 -11.51 -19.01 18.13
N ARG A 499 -10.29 -18.56 18.47
CA ARG A 499 -9.92 -18.18 19.84
C ARG A 499 -10.80 -17.03 20.36
N ILE A 500 -11.02 -16.00 19.56
CA ILE A 500 -11.86 -14.85 19.93
C ILE A 500 -13.33 -15.28 20.07
N SER A 501 -13.82 -16.08 19.11
CA SER A 501 -15.20 -16.60 19.10
C SER A 501 -15.49 -17.48 20.32
N GLU A 502 -14.55 -18.36 20.72
CA GLU A 502 -14.71 -19.19 21.92
C GLU A 502 -14.82 -18.36 23.21
N GLN A 503 -13.99 -17.32 23.35
CA GLN A 503 -14.02 -16.40 24.49
C GLN A 503 -15.32 -15.58 24.51
N PHE A 504 -15.73 -15.06 23.35
CA PHE A 504 -17.00 -14.38 23.18
C PHE A 504 -18.16 -15.28 23.59
N THR A 505 -18.24 -16.49 23.03
CA THR A 505 -19.30 -17.47 23.32
C THR A 505 -19.40 -17.76 24.81
N ALA A 506 -18.25 -17.94 25.49
CA ALA A 506 -18.21 -18.23 26.92
C ALA A 506 -18.78 -17.10 27.78
N MET A 507 -18.57 -15.84 27.39
CA MET A 507 -19.13 -14.68 28.07
C MET A 507 -20.60 -14.44 27.71
N PHE A 508 -20.92 -14.52 26.42
CA PHE A 508 -22.25 -14.24 25.89
C PHE A 508 -23.30 -15.23 26.41
N ARG A 509 -22.94 -16.53 26.53
CA ARG A 509 -23.80 -17.54 27.18
C ARG A 509 -24.19 -17.20 28.61
N ARG A 510 -23.35 -16.43 29.32
CA ARG A 510 -23.62 -15.98 30.69
C ARG A 510 -24.25 -14.58 30.74
N LYS A 511 -24.43 -13.93 29.59
CA LYS A 511 -24.84 -12.53 29.45
C LYS A 511 -24.02 -11.58 30.33
N ALA A 512 -22.74 -11.91 30.54
CA ALA A 512 -21.86 -11.10 31.39
C ALA A 512 -21.55 -9.78 30.67
N PHE A 513 -21.62 -8.66 31.41
CA PHE A 513 -21.34 -7.29 30.94
C PHE A 513 -22.23 -6.77 29.79
N LEU A 514 -23.25 -7.53 29.36
CA LEU A 514 -24.11 -7.17 28.23
C LEU A 514 -24.87 -5.85 28.45
N HIS A 515 -25.28 -5.58 29.70
CA HIS A 515 -25.96 -4.34 30.09
C HIS A 515 -25.17 -3.05 29.82
N TRP A 516 -23.84 -3.13 29.69
CA TRP A 516 -23.02 -1.96 29.31
C TRP A 516 -23.20 -1.60 27.84
N TYR A 517 -23.46 -2.58 26.98
CA TYR A 517 -23.65 -2.36 25.55
C TYR A 517 -25.11 -2.03 25.24
N THR A 518 -26.06 -2.78 25.84
CA THR A 518 -27.49 -2.49 25.66
C THR A 518 -27.91 -1.17 26.30
N GLY A 519 -27.20 -0.72 27.33
CA GLY A 519 -27.40 0.59 27.94
C GLY A 519 -27.10 1.77 27.01
N GLU A 520 -26.29 1.54 25.97
CA GLU A 520 -25.91 2.54 24.96
C GLU A 520 -26.77 2.43 23.68
N GLY A 521 -27.82 1.59 23.70
CA GLY A 521 -28.78 1.47 22.60
C GLY A 521 -28.58 0.28 21.66
N MET A 522 -27.59 -0.59 21.92
CA MET A 522 -27.33 -1.78 21.12
C MET A 522 -28.30 -2.93 21.44
N ASP A 523 -28.79 -3.65 20.42
CA ASP A 523 -29.63 -4.84 20.63
C ASP A 523 -28.79 -6.11 20.89
N GLU A 524 -29.32 -7.06 21.68
CA GLU A 524 -28.73 -8.39 21.82
C GLU A 524 -28.67 -9.15 20.48
N MET A 525 -29.53 -8.80 19.52
CA MET A 525 -29.53 -9.39 18.17
C MET A 525 -28.23 -9.08 17.42
N GLU A 526 -27.68 -7.86 17.53
CA GLU A 526 -26.43 -7.47 16.87
C GLU A 526 -25.24 -8.33 17.33
N PHE A 527 -25.23 -8.76 18.60
CA PHE A 527 -24.22 -9.69 19.11
C PHE A 527 -24.30 -11.06 18.43
N ASN A 528 -25.51 -11.58 18.21
CA ASN A 528 -25.72 -12.86 17.54
C ASN A 528 -25.35 -12.78 16.06
N GLU A 529 -25.66 -11.66 15.39
CA GLU A 529 -25.29 -11.43 14.00
C GLU A 529 -23.78 -11.34 13.83
N ALA A 530 -23.09 -10.59 14.69
CA ALA A 530 -21.64 -10.51 14.66
C ALA A 530 -20.97 -11.86 14.95
N GLU A 531 -21.48 -12.63 15.92
CA GLU A 531 -21.00 -13.99 16.20
C GLU A 531 -21.19 -14.92 15.01
N SER A 532 -22.38 -14.89 14.37
CA SER A 532 -22.67 -15.68 13.17
C SER A 532 -21.71 -15.32 12.04
N ASN A 533 -21.51 -14.03 11.76
CA ASN A 533 -20.66 -13.59 10.67
C ASN A 533 -19.18 -13.97 10.88
N VAL A 534 -18.69 -13.92 12.12
CA VAL A 534 -17.33 -14.41 12.45
C VAL A 534 -17.23 -15.93 12.26
N ASN A 535 -18.25 -16.69 12.64
CA ASN A 535 -18.28 -18.13 12.42
C ASN A 535 -18.39 -18.50 10.93
N ASP A 536 -19.11 -17.72 10.14
CA ASP A 536 -19.18 -17.85 8.69
C ASP A 536 -17.82 -17.55 8.05
N LEU A 537 -17.13 -16.48 8.49
CA LEU A 537 -15.76 -16.17 8.05
C LEU A 537 -14.78 -17.31 8.37
N VAL A 538 -14.88 -17.89 9.58
CA VAL A 538 -14.09 -19.07 9.96
C VAL A 538 -14.38 -20.25 9.05
N SER A 539 -15.65 -20.44 8.67
CA SER A 539 -16.08 -21.51 7.78
C SER A 539 -15.62 -21.28 6.33
N GLU A 540 -15.53 -20.03 5.87
CA GLU A 540 -14.96 -19.69 4.56
C GLU A 540 -13.46 -19.96 4.47
N TYR A 541 -12.73 -19.82 5.58
CA TYR A 541 -11.31 -20.16 5.65
C TYR A 541 -11.05 -21.68 5.76
N GLN A 542 -12.03 -22.47 6.18
CA GLN A 542 -11.91 -23.91 6.39
C GLN A 542 -12.15 -24.69 5.09
#